data_AF-A0A2N7JR72-F1
#
_entry.id   AF-A0A2N7JR72-F1
#
_cell.length_a   1.000
_cell.length_b   1.000
_cell.length_c   1.000
_cell.angle_alpha   90.00
_cell.angle_beta   90.00
_cell.angle_gamma   90.00
#
_symmetry.space_group_name_H-M   'P 1'
#
loop_
_entity.id
_entity.type
_entity.pdbx_description
1 polymer ?
#
loop_
_entity_poly.entity_id
_entity_poly.type
_entity_poly.pdbx_seq_one_letter_code
_entity_poly.pdbx_strand_id
1 'polypeptide(L)' 'MGQTSNVKTRTVYCAEVEIAYDDGEYKTFTISGCTPGMRNKAMDRLIEDEGEVNYCRNYKEKRPVL' A
#
# COMPACT_ATOMS: atom_id res chain seq x y z
N MET A 1 35.66 5.52 -16.40
CA MET A 1 34.74 6.47 -15.73
C MET A 1 33.38 5.82 -15.66
N GLY A 2 32.96 5.36 -14.48
CA GLY A 2 31.71 4.63 -14.31
C GLY A 2 30.53 5.54 -14.61
N GLN A 3 29.66 5.13 -15.53
CA GLN A 3 28.35 5.74 -15.69
C GLN A 3 27.61 5.56 -14.37
N THR A 4 27.50 6.62 -13.58
CA THR A 4 26.52 6.71 -12.51
C THR A 4 25.17 6.71 -13.20
N SER A 5 24.58 5.52 -13.37
CA SER A 5 23.18 5.35 -13.74
C SER A 5 22.38 6.16 -12.73
N ASN A 6 21.92 7.33 -13.15
CA ASN A 6 21.05 8.17 -12.35
C ASN A 6 19.69 7.47 -12.37
N VAL A 7 19.54 6.44 -11.52
CA VAL A 7 18.32 5.64 -11.43
C VAL A 7 17.21 6.59 -11.05
N LYS A 8 16.35 6.94 -12.01
CA LYS A 8 15.15 7.72 -11.74
C LYS A 8 14.34 6.90 -10.74
N THR A 9 14.23 7.41 -9.52
CA THR A 9 13.37 6.81 -8.50
C THR A 9 12.02 7.51 -8.56
N ARG A 10 10.93 6.74 -8.53
CA ARG A 10 9.58 7.27 -8.38
C ARG A 10 9.10 6.97 -6.98
N THR A 11 8.56 7.98 -6.32
CA THR A 11 7.81 7.80 -5.08
C THR A 11 6.50 7.11 -5.40
N VAL A 12 6.31 5.90 -4.89
CA VAL A 12 5.04 5.19 -4.91
C VAL A 12 4.39 5.27 -3.53
N TYR A 13 3.06 5.20 -3.52
CA TYR A 13 2.27 5.25 -2.31
C TYR A 13 1.80 3.84 -2.01
N CYS A 14 2.11 3.38 -0.80
CA CYS A 14 1.76 2.07 -0.32
C CYS A 14 0.90 2.19 0.94
N ALA A 15 0.10 1.16 1.19
CA ALA A 15 -0.65 1.00 2.42
C ALA A 15 -0.68 -0.47 2.83
N GLU A 16 -0.55 -0.73 4.12
CA GLU A 16 -0.88 -2.01 4.72
C GLU A 16 -2.14 -1.83 5.56
N VAL A 17 -3.12 -2.70 5.36
CA VAL A 17 -4.41 -2.65 6.04
C VAL A 17 -4.68 -4.01 6.63
N GLU A 18 -4.86 -4.11 7.93
CA GLU A 18 -5.28 -5.33 8.60
C GLU A 18 -6.75 -5.23 8.94
N ILE A 19 -7.50 -6.24 8.50
CA ILE A 19 -8.93 -6.36 8.78
C ILE A 19 -9.10 -7.45 9.83
N ALA A 20 -9.86 -7.15 10.88
CA ALA A 20 -10.27 -8.14 11.87
C ALA A 20 -11.62 -8.75 11.45
N TYR A 21 -11.69 -10.08 11.43
CA TYR A 21 -12.90 -10.83 11.14
C TYR A 21 -13.55 -11.26 12.46
N ASP A 22 -14.86 -11.51 12.40
CA ASP A 22 -15.67 -11.88 13.57
C ASP A 22 -15.20 -13.19 14.24
N ASP A 23 -14.52 -14.06 13.49
CA ASP A 23 -13.93 -15.32 13.99
C ASP A 23 -12.66 -15.10 14.85
N GLY A 24 -12.18 -13.85 14.96
CA GLY A 24 -10.93 -13.49 15.65
C GLY A 24 -9.68 -13.64 14.78
N GLU A 25 -9.84 -13.95 13.49
CA GLU A 25 -8.76 -13.93 12.50
C GLU A 25 -8.45 -12.50 12.02
N TYR A 26 -7.19 -12.28 11.65
CA TYR A 26 -6.71 -11.02 11.08
C TYR A 26 -6.11 -11.27 9.70
N LYS A 27 -6.50 -10.46 8.73
CA LYS A 27 -5.96 -10.55 7.36
C LYS A 27 -5.34 -9.23 6.96
N THR A 28 -4.06 -9.27 6.59
CA THR A 28 -3.30 -8.10 6.17
C THR A 28 -3.31 -7.99 4.64
N PHE A 29 -3.70 -6.82 4.14
CA PHE A 29 -3.69 -6.43 2.74
C PHE A 29 -2.61 -5.41 2.49
N THR A 30 -1.75 -5.67 1.50
CA THR A 30 -0.69 -4.74 1.10
C THR A 30 -1.03 -4.12 -0.26
N ILE A 31 -1.34 -2.83 -0.26
CA ILE A 31 -1.47 -2.01 -1.45
C ILE A 31 -0.10 -1.43 -1.76
N SER A 32 0.48 -1.75 -2.91
CA SER A 32 1.79 -1.24 -3.32
C SER A 32 1.79 -0.72 -4.75
N GLY A 33 2.67 0.25 -5.04
CA GLY A 33 2.88 0.73 -6.40
C GLY A 33 1.77 1.62 -6.98
N CYS A 34 0.85 2.11 -6.15
CA CYS A 34 -0.30 2.89 -6.59
C CYS A 34 -0.09 4.41 -6.46
N THR A 35 -0.92 5.16 -7.17
CA THR A 35 -1.12 6.60 -6.91
C THR A 35 -1.91 6.78 -5.60
N PRO A 36 -1.80 7.93 -4.93
CA PRO A 36 -2.47 8.15 -3.65
C PRO A 36 -4.01 8.04 -3.75
N GLY A 37 -4.59 8.42 -4.90
CA GLY A 37 -6.03 8.25 -5.17
C GLY A 37 -6.46 6.79 -5.29
N MET A 38 -5.68 5.96 -6.01
CA MET A 38 -5.96 4.52 -6.11
C MET A 38 -5.81 3.81 -4.77
N ARG A 39 -4.79 4.17 -3.98
CA ARG A 39 -4.60 3.64 -2.63
C ARG A 39 -5.82 3.92 -1.74
N ASN A 40 -6.29 5.17 -1.72
CA ASN A 40 -7.47 5.53 -0.94
C ASN A 40 -8.71 4.74 -1.40
N LYS A 41 -8.92 4.62 -2.71
CA LYS A 41 -10.06 3.86 -3.25
C LYS A 41 -9.98 2.36 -2.94
N ALA A 42 -8.78 1.79 -2.96
CA ALA A 42 -8.56 0.38 -2.59
C ALA A 42 -8.79 0.16 -1.09
N MET A 43 -8.34 1.11 -0.24
CA MET A 43 -8.66 1.10 1.19
C MET A 43 -10.16 1.18 1.42
N ASP A 44 -10.84 2.18 0.84
CA ASP A 44 -12.29 2.39 0.97
C ASP A 44 -13.06 1.10 0.67
N ARG A 45 -12.73 0.44 -0.45
CA ARG A 45 -13.32 -0.86 -0.81
C ARG A 45 -12.99 -1.99 0.16
N LEU A 46 -11.77 -2.07 0.68
CA LEU A 46 -11.42 -3.10 1.66
C LEU A 46 -12.23 -2.95 2.95
N ILE A 47 -12.50 -1.71 3.37
CA ILE A 47 -13.30 -1.41 4.56
C ILE A 47 -14.77 -1.75 4.32
N GLU A 48 -15.30 -1.40 3.15
CA GLU A 48 -16.68 -1.72 2.78
C GLU A 48 -16.93 -3.22 2.60
N ASP A 49 -15.97 -3.98 2.07
CA ASP A 49 -16.15 -5.38 1.65
C ASP A 49 -15.75 -6.40 2.74
N GLU A 50 -14.62 -6.19 3.45
CA GLU A 50 -14.07 -7.19 4.38
C GLU A 50 -14.45 -6.93 5.87
N GLY A 51 -14.66 -5.67 6.29
CA GLY A 51 -15.07 -5.35 7.67
C GLY A 51 -14.24 -4.27 8.38
N GLU A 52 -14.13 -4.38 9.70
CA GLU A 52 -13.50 -3.34 10.53
C GLU A 52 -11.98 -3.36 10.43
N VAL A 53 -11.40 -2.18 10.19
CA VAL A 53 -9.95 -2.00 10.12
C VAL A 53 -9.37 -2.07 11.53
N ASN A 54 -8.61 -3.12 11.79
CA ASN A 54 -7.82 -3.23 13.01
C ASN A 54 -6.55 -2.36 12.93
N TYR A 55 -5.88 -2.37 11.78
CA TYR A 55 -4.62 -1.66 11.60
C TYR A 55 -4.54 -1.05 10.20
N CYS A 56 -4.03 0.17 10.11
CA CYS A 56 -3.73 0.81 8.84
C CYS A 56 -2.40 1.55 8.92
N ARG A 57 -1.49 1.21 8.00
CA ARG A 57 -0.20 1.86 7.84
C ARG A 57 -0.03 2.38 6.42
N ASN A 58 0.00 3.71 6.30
CA ASN A 58 0.35 4.37 5.06
C ASN A 58 1.84 4.67 5.02
N TYR A 59 2.52 4.29 3.93
CA TYR A 59 3.93 4.60 3.74
C TYR A 59 4.23 4.98 2.29
N LYS A 60 5.36 5.66 2.11
CA LYS A 60 5.86 6.07 0.80
C LYS A 60 7.14 5.29 0.54
N GLU A 61 7.24 4.68 -0.62
CA GLU A 61 8.42 3.92 -1.02
C GLU A 61 9.03 4.57 -2.26
N LYS A 62 10.35 4.69 -2.30
CA LYS A 62 11.06 5.10 -3.52
C LYS A 62 11.45 3.85 -4.28
N ARG A 63 10.74 3.56 -5.38
CA ARG A 63 11.08 2.44 -6.27
C ARG A 63 11.83 2.94 -7.50
N PRO A 64 12.85 2.21 -7.97
CA PRO A 64 13.47 2.51 -9.26
C PRO A 64 12.41 2.42 -10.37
N VAL A 65 12.41 3.40 -11.26
CA VAL A 65 11.62 3.34 -12.50
C VAL A 65 12.43 2.47 -13.45
N LEU A 66 11.94 1.26 -13.70
CA LEU A 66 12.46 0.36 -14.74
C LEU A 66 12.20 0.95 -16.14
#